data_AF-A0A7V9AAE6-F1
#
_entry.id   AF-A0A7V9AAE6-F1
#
_cell.length_a   1.000
_cell.length_b   1.000
_cell.length_c   1.000
_cell.angle_alpha   90.00
_cell.angle_beta   90.00
_cell.angle_gamma   90.00
#
_symmetry.space_group_name_H-M   'P 1'
#
loop_
_entity.id
_entity.type
_entity.pdbx_description
1 polymer ?
#
loop_
_entity_poly.entity_id
_entity_poly.type
_entity_poly.pdbx_seq_one_letter_code
_entity_poly.pdbx_strand_id
1 'polypeptide(L)'
;MFRPCKRRWINPSFCTLAASAVLAAGWLATETSGQDKPSPGSQISGPPKYEHFAFCCMDGYLDGPRKEAMAPVTKAVSVDDEGNLYFIPAHGDSGLRVARMDGMVETIAGADYWHGRLNVDEGPASFIPHLQRVGGIGNPISTVVAVGNPLRDGPDGQPAGYLLTRAGLGTGLEYSIYKVWRNKEKGGRWWFKRIIGLGKSAPPTEVGKSIAAKDVFFDKLPFITTGRVGGKLNVYFHSEGNLWQYDDAQGTLTCVLSTADYLGKPEIGTRHDGKPLPPAEKIVVTPDGSFYLGWYQGNYPKGTVVKVTADRKKAWRVAQDAGDVNKRWDGDALRQAAFFGGPLLAGGTWAPDIVFFGAVDDAPLRRFKDGRVSTLCKDGEWREFPTKQASGGGELTWQACPPDKAPAWGRGWVMADPGYFYQLYSMGGGDAWVWRVGPIDFGKESIQKLP
;
A
#
# COMPACT_ATOMS: atom_id res chain seq x y z
N MET A 1 35.20 -52.58 13.97
CA MET A 1 35.39 -53.36 12.73
C MET A 1 35.25 -52.42 11.54
N PHE A 2 36.38 -51.99 10.97
CA PHE A 2 36.45 -51.28 9.70
C PHE A 2 37.13 -52.23 8.71
N ARG A 3 36.58 -52.39 7.49
CA ARG A 3 37.36 -52.50 6.24
C ARG A 3 36.45 -52.30 5.00
N PRO A 4 37.00 -51.81 3.88
CA PRO A 4 36.31 -51.04 2.84
C PRO A 4 36.19 -51.80 1.49
N CYS A 5 35.44 -51.26 0.53
CA CYS A 5 35.47 -51.73 -0.86
C CYS A 5 35.93 -50.63 -1.84
N LYS A 6 36.69 -51.07 -2.84
CA LYS A 6 37.70 -50.32 -3.61
C LYS A 6 37.15 -49.54 -4.81
N ARG A 7 37.79 -48.41 -5.10
CA ARG A 7 37.82 -47.74 -6.43
C ARG A 7 38.54 -48.62 -7.46
N ARG A 8 38.12 -48.54 -8.73
CA ARG A 8 38.97 -48.82 -9.89
C ARG A 8 38.82 -47.72 -10.94
N TRP A 9 39.95 -47.16 -11.32
CA TRP A 9 40.16 -46.25 -12.45
C TRP A 9 40.54 -47.08 -13.68
N ILE A 10 40.00 -46.74 -14.86
CA ILE A 10 40.64 -46.97 -16.16
C ILE A 10 40.33 -45.76 -17.07
N ASN A 11 41.38 -45.23 -17.70
CA ASN A 11 41.46 -44.26 -18.78
C ASN A 11 42.72 -44.67 -19.59
N PRO A 12 43.04 -44.21 -20.82
CA PRO A 12 42.25 -43.64 -21.93
C PRO A 12 42.64 -44.26 -23.31
N SER A 13 42.21 -43.62 -24.42
CA SER A 13 42.78 -43.65 -25.80
C SER A 13 42.14 -44.64 -26.79
N PHE A 14 41.85 -44.33 -28.08
CA PHE A 14 41.96 -43.15 -28.96
C PHE A 14 41.21 -43.49 -30.30
N CYS A 15 40.97 -42.46 -31.14
CA CYS A 15 40.65 -42.50 -32.61
C CYS A 15 39.19 -42.83 -33.04
N THR A 16 38.49 -42.11 -33.94
CA THR A 16 38.82 -40.94 -34.79
C THR A 16 37.52 -40.26 -35.28
N LEU A 17 37.63 -38.94 -35.50
CA LEU A 17 36.82 -38.00 -36.29
C LEU A 17 35.72 -38.53 -37.25
N ALA A 18 34.53 -37.94 -37.12
CA ALA A 18 33.75 -37.45 -38.25
C ALA A 18 32.99 -36.18 -37.82
N ALA A 19 33.37 -35.05 -38.42
CA ALA A 19 32.74 -33.76 -38.24
C ALA A 19 31.38 -33.73 -38.96
N SER A 20 30.37 -33.17 -38.30
CA SER A 20 29.21 -32.59 -38.97
C SER A 20 28.71 -31.45 -38.11
N ALA A 21 28.84 -30.25 -38.66
CA ALA A 21 28.45 -29.00 -38.05
C ALA A 21 26.94 -28.99 -37.79
N VAL A 22 26.55 -28.89 -36.52
CA VAL A 22 25.23 -28.40 -36.14
C VAL A 22 25.47 -27.05 -35.47
N LEU A 23 24.95 -26.03 -36.14
CA LEU A 23 24.92 -24.64 -35.75
C LEU A 23 24.58 -24.49 -34.26
N ALA A 24 25.42 -23.75 -33.55
CA ALA A 24 25.13 -23.26 -32.22
C ALA A 24 23.88 -22.37 -32.29
N ALA A 25 22.71 -22.96 -32.01
CA ALA A 25 21.55 -22.20 -31.62
C ALA A 25 21.85 -21.65 -30.22
N GLY A 26 22.28 -20.40 -30.18
CA GLY A 26 22.38 -19.63 -28.95
C GLY A 26 21.05 -19.71 -28.22
N TRP A 27 21.08 -20.24 -27.00
CA TRP A 27 19.98 -20.09 -26.06
C TRP A 27 19.92 -18.61 -25.70
N LEU A 28 19.14 -17.85 -26.46
CA LEU A 28 18.58 -16.60 -25.99
C LEU A 28 17.66 -16.96 -24.83
N ALA A 29 18.14 -16.73 -23.62
CA ALA A 29 17.28 -16.49 -22.48
C ALA A 29 16.33 -15.36 -22.89
N THR A 30 15.05 -15.69 -23.05
CA THR A 30 14.01 -14.68 -23.14
C THR A 30 13.99 -13.93 -21.81
N GLU A 31 14.67 -12.79 -21.78
CA GLU A 31 14.43 -11.73 -20.81
C GLU A 31 12.95 -11.33 -20.91
N THR A 32 12.12 -11.87 -20.03
CA THR A 32 10.88 -11.23 -19.62
C THR A 32 11.05 -10.72 -18.20
N SER A 33 12.03 -9.83 -18.01
CA SER A 33 12.21 -9.07 -16.77
C SER A 33 12.44 -7.61 -17.13
N GLY A 34 11.35 -6.97 -17.54
CA GLY A 34 11.37 -5.60 -18.02
C GLY A 34 10.06 -5.31 -18.73
N GLN A 35 8.94 -5.32 -18.00
CA GLN A 35 7.81 -4.55 -18.51
C GLN A 35 8.24 -3.10 -18.46
N ASP A 36 8.53 -2.54 -19.64
CA ASP A 36 8.86 -1.13 -19.81
C ASP A 36 7.85 -0.29 -19.02
N LYS A 37 8.37 0.47 -18.06
CA LYS A 37 7.57 1.50 -17.39
C LYS A 37 7.02 2.40 -18.50
N PRO A 38 5.69 2.60 -18.60
CA PRO A 38 5.14 3.47 -19.63
C PRO A 38 5.83 4.83 -19.54
N SER A 39 6.38 5.29 -20.66
CA SER A 39 7.09 6.57 -20.71
C SER A 39 6.11 7.70 -20.37
N PRO A 40 6.54 8.73 -19.62
CA PRO A 40 5.71 9.90 -19.38
C PRO A 40 5.21 10.48 -20.72
N GLY A 41 3.89 10.41 -20.97
CA GLY A 41 3.27 10.91 -22.19
C GLY A 41 2.82 9.87 -23.22
N SER A 42 3.03 8.56 -23.00
CA SER A 42 2.37 7.55 -23.85
C SER A 42 0.87 7.51 -23.50
N GLN A 43 -0.02 7.77 -24.47
CA GLN A 43 -1.46 7.55 -24.29
C GLN A 43 -1.71 6.06 -24.10
N ILE A 44 -1.89 5.64 -22.85
CA ILE A 44 -2.36 4.30 -22.51
C ILE A 44 -3.82 4.22 -23.00
N SER A 45 -4.05 3.36 -23.99
CA SER A 45 -5.37 3.14 -24.58
C SER A 45 -5.80 1.68 -24.45
N GLY A 46 -7.09 1.47 -24.26
CA GLY A 46 -7.70 0.15 -24.11
C GLY A 46 -7.77 -0.35 -22.66
N PRO A 47 -8.37 -1.55 -22.47
CA PRO A 47 -8.59 -2.14 -21.16
C PRO A 47 -7.26 -2.43 -20.44
N PRO A 48 -7.16 -2.18 -19.12
CA PRO A 48 -6.01 -2.60 -18.33
C PRO A 48 -5.91 -4.13 -18.34
N LYS A 49 -4.67 -4.64 -18.35
CA LYS A 49 -4.43 -6.08 -18.28
C LYS A 49 -4.50 -6.54 -16.82
N TYR A 50 -5.15 -7.68 -16.60
CA TYR A 50 -5.20 -8.35 -15.31
C TYR A 50 -4.17 -9.48 -15.30
N GLU A 51 -3.07 -9.28 -14.58
CA GLU A 51 -2.05 -10.29 -14.38
C GLU A 51 -2.27 -10.99 -13.04
N HIS A 52 -2.36 -12.33 -13.05
CA HIS A 52 -2.35 -13.12 -11.83
C HIS A 52 -0.96 -12.99 -11.19
N PHE A 53 -0.88 -12.15 -10.16
CA PHE A 53 0.38 -11.73 -9.57
C PHE A 53 0.84 -12.65 -8.45
N ALA A 54 -0.07 -13.08 -7.57
CA ALA A 54 0.27 -13.99 -6.48
C ALA A 54 -0.91 -14.83 -5.98
N PHE A 55 -0.53 -15.95 -5.37
CA PHE A 55 -1.29 -16.95 -4.63
C PHE A 55 -2.18 -17.87 -5.46
N CYS A 56 -2.26 -19.13 -5.02
CA CYS A 56 -2.99 -20.19 -5.70
C CYS A 56 -4.46 -20.31 -5.28
N CYS A 57 -5.08 -19.25 -4.74
CA CYS A 57 -6.45 -19.29 -4.20
C CYS A 57 -6.64 -20.16 -2.94
N MET A 58 -5.58 -20.49 -2.20
CA MET A 58 -5.72 -21.30 -0.99
C MET A 58 -5.19 -20.56 0.23
N ASP A 59 -6.00 -20.58 1.30
CA ASP A 59 -5.55 -20.19 2.62
C ASP A 59 -4.46 -21.16 3.10
N GLY A 60 -3.44 -20.60 3.74
CA GLY A 60 -2.29 -21.35 4.21
C GLY A 60 -1.00 -20.57 4.12
N TYR A 61 0.07 -21.25 4.48
CA TYR A 61 1.38 -20.66 4.65
C TYR A 61 2.41 -21.46 3.86
N LEU A 62 2.52 -21.14 2.57
CA LEU A 62 3.50 -21.73 1.65
C LEU A 62 4.19 -20.65 0.85
N ASP A 63 5.51 -20.58 0.98
CA ASP A 63 6.42 -19.82 0.11
C ASP A 63 6.71 -20.62 -1.16
N GLY A 64 7.20 -19.95 -2.21
CA GLY A 64 7.52 -20.59 -3.49
C GLY A 64 7.06 -19.77 -4.69
N PRO A 65 6.97 -20.39 -5.87
CA PRO A 65 6.46 -19.73 -7.07
C PRO A 65 5.07 -19.15 -6.84
N ARG A 66 4.78 -17.98 -7.42
CA ARG A 66 3.58 -17.18 -7.15
C ARG A 66 2.25 -17.90 -7.39
N LYS A 67 2.23 -18.91 -8.26
CA LYS A 67 1.04 -19.73 -8.57
C LYS A 67 0.89 -20.98 -7.68
N GLU A 68 1.86 -21.22 -6.80
CA GLU A 68 1.90 -22.34 -5.85
C GLU A 68 1.87 -21.83 -4.40
N ALA A 69 2.35 -20.60 -4.17
CA ALA A 69 2.34 -19.96 -2.88
C ALA A 69 0.91 -19.78 -2.32
N MET A 70 0.78 -19.87 -1.00
CA MET A 70 -0.48 -19.74 -0.26
C MET A 70 -0.39 -18.57 0.71
N ALA A 71 -1.50 -17.88 0.94
CA ALA A 71 -1.61 -16.84 1.97
C ALA A 71 -3.08 -16.52 2.27
N PRO A 72 -3.47 -16.32 3.54
CA PRO A 72 -4.70 -15.57 3.83
C PRO A 72 -4.47 -14.11 3.45
N VAL A 73 -5.21 -13.59 2.46
CA VAL A 73 -5.03 -12.19 2.00
C VAL A 73 -5.50 -11.21 3.07
N THR A 74 -4.58 -10.29 3.40
CA THR A 74 -4.83 -9.10 4.20
C THR A 74 -4.99 -7.88 3.29
N LYS A 75 -5.60 -6.81 3.80
CA LYS A 75 -5.51 -5.49 3.18
C LYS A 75 -4.24 -4.71 3.61
N ALA A 76 -3.50 -5.23 4.61
CA ALA A 76 -2.29 -4.61 5.13
C ALA A 76 -1.07 -4.94 4.25
N VAL A 77 -0.95 -4.20 3.14
CA VAL A 77 0.10 -4.41 2.15
C VAL A 77 0.74 -3.09 1.73
N SER A 78 1.93 -3.17 1.16
CA SER A 78 2.68 -2.05 0.59
C SER A 78 3.46 -2.51 -0.63
N VAL A 79 3.72 -1.61 -1.57
CA VAL A 79 4.43 -1.90 -2.82
C VAL A 79 5.67 -1.02 -2.90
N ASP A 80 6.80 -1.58 -3.32
CA ASP A 80 8.03 -0.82 -3.58
C ASP A 80 8.09 -0.22 -4.99
N ASP A 81 9.17 0.49 -5.34
CA ASP A 81 9.31 1.16 -6.65
C ASP A 81 9.50 0.18 -7.83
N GLU A 82 9.66 -1.12 -7.53
CA GLU A 82 9.77 -2.21 -8.51
C GLU A 82 8.46 -2.94 -8.74
N GLY A 83 7.51 -2.83 -7.82
CA GLY A 83 6.25 -3.59 -7.87
C GLY A 83 6.25 -4.85 -6.99
N ASN A 84 7.22 -5.04 -6.09
CA ASN A 84 7.15 -6.12 -5.13
C ASN A 84 6.11 -5.78 -4.05
N LEU A 85 5.21 -6.72 -3.78
CA LEU A 85 4.12 -6.56 -2.82
C LEU A 85 4.50 -7.16 -1.47
N TYR A 86 4.66 -6.31 -0.46
CA TYR A 86 4.92 -6.69 0.92
C TYR A 86 3.62 -6.75 1.71
N PHE A 87 3.42 -7.77 2.53
CA PHE A 87 2.15 -7.99 3.22
C PHE A 87 2.34 -8.75 4.54
N ILE A 88 1.33 -8.63 5.41
CA ILE A 88 1.22 -9.40 6.67
C ILE A 88 -0.13 -10.11 6.69
N PRO A 89 -0.19 -11.45 6.49
CA PRO A 89 -1.42 -12.17 6.26
C PRO A 89 -2.36 -12.17 7.49
N ALA A 90 -3.67 -12.19 7.24
CA ALA A 90 -4.70 -11.86 8.23
C ALA A 90 -4.98 -12.94 9.29
N HIS A 91 -4.63 -14.20 9.03
CA HIS A 91 -4.95 -15.36 9.88
C HIS A 91 -3.72 -16.22 10.14
N GLY A 92 -3.59 -16.71 11.38
CA GLY A 92 -2.77 -17.87 11.79
C GLY A 92 -1.24 -17.69 11.76
N ASP A 93 -0.73 -17.13 10.68
CA ASP A 93 0.66 -17.27 10.25
C ASP A 93 1.29 -15.89 9.99
N SER A 94 1.19 -15.01 10.99
CA SER A 94 1.48 -13.56 10.96
C SER A 94 2.95 -13.19 10.70
N GLY A 95 3.49 -13.66 9.58
CA GLY A 95 4.79 -13.32 9.06
C GLY A 95 4.74 -12.12 8.11
N LEU A 96 5.78 -11.30 8.13
CA LEU A 96 6.04 -10.32 7.08
C LEU A 96 6.54 -11.09 5.87
N ARG A 97 5.85 -10.94 4.73
CA ARG A 97 6.13 -11.67 3.50
C ARG A 97 6.20 -10.72 2.32
N VAL A 98 6.79 -11.18 1.22
CA VAL A 98 6.83 -10.45 -0.06
C VAL A 98 6.48 -11.36 -1.22
N ALA A 99 5.65 -10.86 -2.13
CA ALA A 99 5.42 -11.41 -3.45
C ALA A 99 6.20 -10.56 -4.46
N ARG A 100 7.18 -11.18 -5.11
CA ARG A 100 8.20 -10.54 -5.93
C ARG A 100 7.81 -10.48 -7.40
N MET A 101 8.35 -9.51 -8.12
CA MET A 101 8.15 -9.35 -9.56
C MET A 101 8.76 -10.49 -10.40
N ASP A 102 9.74 -11.21 -9.86
CA ASP A 102 10.30 -12.42 -10.48
C ASP A 102 9.39 -13.66 -10.32
N GLY A 103 8.27 -13.52 -9.63
CA GLY A 103 7.29 -14.57 -9.42
C GLY A 103 7.58 -15.46 -8.22
N MET A 104 8.49 -15.09 -7.31
CA MET A 104 8.68 -15.79 -6.04
C MET A 104 7.92 -15.12 -4.88
N VAL A 105 7.43 -15.94 -3.96
CA VAL A 105 6.90 -15.51 -2.66
C VAL A 105 7.82 -16.03 -1.57
N GLU A 106 8.22 -15.15 -0.65
CA GLU A 106 9.12 -15.49 0.45
C GLU A 106 8.70 -14.84 1.77
N THR A 107 9.03 -15.49 2.88
CA THR A 107 8.90 -14.93 4.22
C THR A 107 10.15 -14.15 4.61
N ILE A 108 9.93 -12.95 5.15
CA ILE A 108 10.94 -12.02 5.65
C ILE A 108 11.11 -12.14 7.17
N ALA A 109 10.00 -12.20 7.90
CA ALA A 109 9.98 -12.26 9.37
C ALA A 109 8.71 -12.97 9.88
N GLY A 110 8.70 -13.42 11.15
CA GLY A 110 7.48 -13.85 11.86
C GLY A 110 6.96 -15.25 11.55
N ALA A 111 7.80 -16.16 11.06
CA ALA A 111 7.48 -17.57 10.79
C ALA A 111 7.50 -18.47 12.05
N ASP A 112 7.97 -17.95 13.18
CA ASP A 112 8.27 -18.78 14.34
C ASP A 112 7.16 -18.65 15.40
N TYR A 113 6.62 -19.78 15.86
CA TYR A 113 5.64 -19.87 16.96
C TYR A 113 6.17 -19.38 18.33
N TRP A 114 7.29 -18.66 18.38
CA TRP A 114 7.82 -18.10 19.61
C TRP A 114 6.90 -16.99 20.10
N HIS A 115 6.32 -17.21 21.28
CA HIS A 115 5.58 -16.18 22.02
C HIS A 115 6.56 -15.09 22.45
N GLY A 116 6.79 -14.13 21.56
CA GLY A 116 7.82 -13.11 21.70
C GLY A 116 7.51 -12.13 22.83
N ARG A 117 8.05 -12.41 24.03
CA ARG A 117 8.35 -11.39 25.06
C ARG A 117 9.79 -10.89 24.98
N LEU A 118 10.49 -11.14 23.86
CA LEU A 118 11.88 -10.73 23.68
C LEU A 118 11.92 -9.21 23.46
N ASN A 119 12.13 -8.48 24.55
CA ASN A 119 12.29 -7.04 24.54
C ASN A 119 13.73 -6.67 24.17
N VAL A 120 14.06 -6.77 22.89
CA VAL A 120 15.34 -6.37 22.32
C VAL A 120 15.16 -5.20 21.35
N ASP A 121 16.14 -4.29 21.31
CA ASP A 121 16.11 -3.12 20.42
C ASP A 121 16.50 -3.44 18.99
N GLU A 122 17.26 -4.51 18.75
CA GLU A 122 17.65 -4.97 17.43
C GLU A 122 17.95 -6.47 17.42
N GLY A 123 17.92 -7.08 16.24
CA GLY A 123 18.18 -8.50 16.08
C GLY A 123 17.81 -9.04 14.71
N PRO A 124 17.96 -10.36 14.48
CA PRO A 124 17.38 -11.03 13.33
C PRO A 124 15.88 -10.72 13.23
N ALA A 125 15.39 -10.41 12.02
CA ALA A 125 13.99 -10.05 11.80
C ALA A 125 13.00 -11.15 12.22
N SER A 126 13.44 -12.41 12.26
CA SER A 126 12.65 -13.53 12.78
C SER A 126 12.23 -13.37 14.24
N PHE A 127 12.90 -12.51 15.03
CA PHE A 127 12.55 -12.25 16.43
C PHE A 127 11.54 -11.13 16.63
N ILE A 128 11.07 -10.47 15.57
CA ILE A 128 10.01 -9.46 15.71
C ILE A 128 8.76 -10.16 16.28
N PRO A 129 8.24 -9.73 17.43
CA PRO A 129 7.12 -10.39 18.09
C PRO A 129 5.87 -10.28 17.21
N HIS A 130 5.09 -11.38 17.14
CA HIS A 130 3.89 -11.61 16.32
C HIS A 130 3.33 -10.36 15.63
N LEU A 131 3.29 -10.33 14.30
CA LEU A 131 2.89 -9.12 13.56
C LEU A 131 1.37 -8.89 13.48
N GLN A 132 0.54 -9.82 13.96
CA GLN A 132 -0.91 -9.67 14.01
C GLN A 132 -1.56 -10.68 14.99
N ARG A 133 -2.40 -10.22 15.93
CA ARG A 133 -3.38 -11.09 16.59
C ARG A 133 -4.71 -10.34 16.69
N VAL A 134 -5.74 -10.94 16.06
CA VAL A 134 -7.19 -10.70 16.18
C VAL A 134 -7.65 -9.23 16.25
N GLY A 135 -8.13 -8.72 15.11
CA GLY A 135 -8.74 -7.39 15.04
C GLY A 135 -9.46 -7.08 13.73
N GLY A 136 -10.19 -8.06 13.16
CA GLY A 136 -11.16 -7.84 12.07
C GLY A 136 -10.60 -7.33 10.72
N ILE A 137 -11.41 -7.47 9.67
CA ILE A 137 -11.13 -7.07 8.27
C ILE A 137 -11.17 -5.53 8.09
N GLY A 138 -11.23 -4.76 9.19
CA GLY A 138 -11.68 -3.37 9.20
C GLY A 138 -10.64 -2.27 9.39
N ASN A 139 -9.37 -2.55 9.73
CA ASN A 139 -8.37 -1.46 9.88
C ASN A 139 -6.94 -1.83 9.41
N PRO A 140 -6.68 -1.88 8.09
CA PRO A 140 -5.54 -2.61 7.56
C PRO A 140 -4.63 -1.77 6.65
N ILE A 141 -4.13 -0.59 7.05
CA ILE A 141 -3.35 0.26 6.12
C ILE A 141 -2.01 0.79 6.66
N SER A 142 -1.43 0.15 7.68
CA SER A 142 -0.10 0.56 8.18
C SER A 142 0.68 -0.54 8.91
N THR A 143 0.38 -1.81 8.65
CA THR A 143 1.12 -2.90 9.33
C THR A 143 2.47 -3.13 8.68
N VAL A 144 2.61 -2.89 7.38
CA VAL A 144 3.88 -2.90 6.65
C VAL A 144 3.92 -1.73 5.66
N VAL A 145 5.06 -1.06 5.57
CA VAL A 145 5.33 0.00 4.58
C VAL A 145 6.72 -0.21 3.98
N ALA A 146 6.80 -0.37 2.67
CA ALA A 146 8.04 -0.38 1.91
C ALA A 146 8.54 1.04 1.67
N VAL A 147 9.83 1.24 1.90
CA VAL A 147 10.53 2.49 1.67
C VAL A 147 11.68 2.21 0.71
N GLY A 148 11.66 2.82 -0.48
CA GLY A 148 12.64 2.55 -1.53
C GLY A 148 12.48 1.14 -2.09
N ASN A 149 13.59 0.42 -2.29
CA ASN A 149 13.60 -0.96 -2.81
C ASN A 149 14.27 -1.92 -1.81
N PRO A 150 13.54 -2.50 -0.85
CA PRO A 150 14.10 -3.31 0.23
C PRO A 150 14.83 -4.59 -0.22
N LEU A 151 14.55 -5.08 -1.44
CA LEU A 151 15.19 -6.28 -2.01
C LEU A 151 16.48 -5.98 -2.78
N ARG A 152 16.72 -4.72 -3.17
CA ARG A 152 17.92 -4.31 -3.91
C ARG A 152 19.00 -3.78 -2.99
N ASP A 153 20.23 -3.93 -3.44
CA ASP A 153 21.37 -3.18 -2.91
C ASP A 153 21.49 -1.85 -3.70
N GLY A 154 21.79 -0.78 -2.98
CA GLY A 154 22.15 0.52 -3.52
C GLY A 154 23.59 0.54 -4.03
N PRO A 155 24.04 1.69 -4.58
CA PRO A 155 25.38 1.83 -5.17
C PRO A 155 26.53 1.62 -4.18
N ASP A 156 26.31 1.90 -2.90
CA ASP A 156 27.24 1.67 -1.78
C ASP A 156 27.18 0.22 -1.27
N GLY A 157 26.36 -0.61 -1.89
CA GLY A 157 26.08 -1.96 -1.47
C GLY A 157 25.16 -2.06 -0.25
N GLN A 158 24.72 -1.00 0.41
CA GLN A 158 23.70 -1.13 1.47
C GLN A 158 22.33 -1.35 0.84
N PRO A 159 21.31 -1.87 1.56
CA PRO A 159 19.98 -1.98 0.97
C PRO A 159 19.47 -0.64 0.43
N ALA A 160 18.94 -0.65 -0.78
CA ALA A 160 18.32 0.51 -1.42
C ALA A 160 16.95 0.88 -0.80
N GLY A 161 16.56 0.21 0.28
CA GLY A 161 15.31 0.40 0.97
C GLY A 161 15.21 -0.42 2.25
N TYR A 162 14.08 -0.26 2.92
CA TYR A 162 13.73 -0.98 4.14
C TYR A 162 12.21 -1.07 4.28
N LEU A 163 11.77 -1.91 5.21
CA LEU A 163 10.38 -2.05 5.59
C LEU A 163 10.17 -1.41 6.96
N LEU A 164 9.04 -0.75 7.15
CA LEU A 164 8.55 -0.36 8.46
C LEU A 164 7.38 -1.28 8.83
N THR A 165 7.42 -1.85 10.02
CA THR A 165 6.35 -2.70 10.54
C THR A 165 6.11 -2.41 12.03
N ARG A 166 5.02 -2.92 12.58
CA ARG A 166 4.66 -2.75 13.99
C ARG A 166 4.63 -4.08 14.73
N ALA A 167 4.75 -4.04 16.06
CA ALA A 167 4.41 -5.21 16.87
C ALA A 167 2.91 -5.53 16.78
N GLY A 168 2.54 -6.79 16.95
CA GLY A 168 1.13 -7.18 17.09
C GLY A 168 0.59 -6.97 18.49
N LEU A 169 -0.74 -7.05 18.58
CA LEU A 169 -1.51 -6.89 19.82
C LEU A 169 -1.22 -8.02 20.82
N GLY A 170 -1.12 -7.68 22.11
CA GLY A 170 -0.93 -8.62 23.21
C GLY A 170 0.54 -9.01 23.47
N THR A 171 1.49 -8.29 22.86
CA THR A 171 2.94 -8.52 23.00
C THR A 171 3.56 -7.71 24.15
N GLY A 172 2.85 -6.72 24.70
CA GLY A 172 3.42 -5.70 25.59
C GLY A 172 4.31 -4.68 24.87
N LEU A 173 4.39 -4.77 23.54
CA LEU A 173 5.18 -3.92 22.66
C LEU A 173 4.31 -3.29 21.56
N GLU A 174 2.99 -3.27 21.73
CA GLU A 174 1.98 -2.98 20.70
C GLU A 174 2.16 -1.63 20.00
N TYR A 175 2.81 -0.67 20.64
CA TYR A 175 3.10 0.67 20.10
C TYR A 175 4.51 0.78 19.51
N SER A 176 5.24 -0.33 19.44
CA SER A 176 6.58 -0.38 18.87
C SER A 176 6.55 -0.44 17.36
N ILE A 177 7.39 0.38 16.74
CA ILE A 177 7.64 0.38 15.30
C ILE A 177 9.06 -0.11 15.04
N TYR A 178 9.19 -1.02 14.09
CA TYR A 178 10.44 -1.63 13.69
C TYR A 178 10.79 -1.26 12.25
N LYS A 179 12.05 -0.88 12.05
CA LYS A 179 12.71 -0.87 10.75
C LYS A 179 13.25 -2.27 10.48
N VAL A 180 13.02 -2.79 9.28
CA VAL A 180 13.47 -4.11 8.84
C VAL A 180 14.22 -3.98 7.52
N TRP A 181 15.45 -4.48 7.44
CA TRP A 181 16.30 -4.35 6.25
C TRP A 181 17.23 -5.55 6.08
N ARG A 182 17.82 -5.71 4.89
CA ARG A 182 18.85 -6.72 4.64
C ARG A 182 20.19 -6.26 5.18
N ASN A 183 20.64 -6.79 6.32
CA ASN A 183 21.87 -6.33 6.95
C ASN A 183 23.10 -7.05 6.37
N LYS A 184 23.92 -6.32 5.60
CA LYS A 184 25.15 -6.85 4.99
C LYS A 184 26.20 -7.29 5.99
N GLU A 185 26.37 -6.55 7.09
CA GLU A 185 27.30 -6.92 8.17
C GLU A 185 26.91 -8.25 8.85
N LYS A 186 25.65 -8.67 8.68
CA LYS A 186 25.11 -9.95 9.16
C LYS A 186 24.89 -10.96 8.04
N GLY A 187 25.67 -10.87 6.96
CA GLY A 187 25.62 -11.80 5.83
C GLY A 187 24.40 -11.64 4.93
N GLY A 188 23.82 -10.44 4.88
CA GLY A 188 22.66 -10.13 4.04
C GLY A 188 21.32 -10.66 4.57
N ARG A 189 21.28 -11.11 5.82
CA ARG A 189 20.06 -11.57 6.52
C ARG A 189 19.12 -10.41 6.81
N TRP A 190 17.82 -10.69 6.87
CA TRP A 190 16.85 -9.73 7.37
C TRP A 190 17.10 -9.43 8.86
N TRP A 191 17.22 -8.15 9.16
CA TRP A 191 17.50 -7.62 10.49
C TRP A 191 16.45 -6.58 10.83
N PHE A 192 16.22 -6.36 12.13
CA PHE A 192 15.35 -5.32 12.59
C PHE A 192 16.03 -4.40 13.61
N LYS A 193 15.46 -3.20 13.75
CA LYS A 193 15.72 -2.25 14.82
C LYS A 193 14.41 -1.60 15.22
N ARG A 194 14.13 -1.54 16.51
CA ARG A 194 13.03 -0.74 17.07
C ARG A 194 13.39 0.74 16.97
N ILE A 195 12.53 1.51 16.32
CA ILE A 195 12.75 2.94 16.11
C ILE A 195 11.85 3.81 16.97
N ILE A 196 10.70 3.30 17.44
CA ILE A 196 9.69 3.99 18.25
C ILE A 196 9.07 2.97 19.23
N GLY A 197 8.56 3.40 20.39
CA GLY A 197 7.59 2.63 21.18
C GLY A 197 7.89 2.45 22.68
N LEU A 198 9.14 2.66 23.10
CA LEU A 198 9.54 2.62 24.53
C LEU A 198 9.85 3.99 25.13
N GLY A 199 9.62 5.04 24.34
CA GLY A 199 9.75 6.42 24.79
C GLY A 199 8.81 6.79 25.92
N LYS A 200 8.99 7.99 26.45
CA LYS A 200 8.07 8.58 27.46
C LYS A 200 7.48 9.91 27.01
N SER A 201 7.90 10.41 25.86
CA SER A 201 7.48 11.71 25.35
C SER A 201 6.42 11.53 24.28
N ALA A 202 5.36 12.33 24.34
CA ALA A 202 4.48 12.49 23.19
C ALA A 202 5.25 13.15 22.03
N PRO A 203 4.92 12.83 20.77
CA PRO A 203 5.50 13.53 19.63
C PRO A 203 5.08 15.02 19.64
N PRO A 204 5.93 15.95 19.19
CA PRO A 204 5.63 17.38 19.23
C PRO A 204 4.48 17.73 18.28
N THR A 205 3.57 18.62 18.68
CA THR A 205 2.44 19.06 17.83
C THR A 205 2.65 20.43 17.19
N GLU A 206 3.71 21.14 17.56
CA GLU A 206 4.12 22.40 16.92
C GLU A 206 4.90 22.09 15.63
N VAL A 207 4.42 22.61 14.50
CA VAL A 207 5.03 22.40 13.19
C VAL A 207 6.50 22.87 13.17
N GLY A 208 7.38 22.03 12.63
CA GLY A 208 8.82 22.28 12.55
C GLY A 208 9.61 21.85 13.80
N LYS A 209 8.94 21.49 14.91
CA LYS A 209 9.62 20.89 16.05
C LYS A 209 9.92 19.41 15.78
N SER A 210 11.07 18.98 16.27
CA SER A 210 11.58 17.62 16.11
C SER A 210 11.88 16.96 17.45
N ILE A 211 11.78 15.64 17.48
CA ILE A 211 12.16 14.79 18.61
C ILE A 211 12.87 13.54 18.08
N ALA A 212 13.75 12.93 18.87
CA ALA A 212 14.29 11.62 18.54
C ALA A 212 13.18 10.57 18.59
N ALA A 213 13.03 9.78 17.53
CA ALA A 213 11.94 8.82 17.38
C ALA A 213 11.94 7.76 18.50
N LYS A 214 13.13 7.37 18.98
CA LYS A 214 13.29 6.41 20.08
C LYS A 214 12.70 6.89 21.41
N ASP A 215 12.60 8.22 21.60
CA ASP A 215 12.09 8.83 22.83
C ASP A 215 10.57 9.03 22.78
N VAL A 216 9.95 8.74 21.64
CA VAL A 216 8.51 8.90 21.39
C VAL A 216 7.71 7.69 21.85
N PHE A 217 6.57 7.99 22.48
CA PHE A 217 5.47 7.09 22.72
C PHE A 217 4.20 7.63 22.06
N PHE A 218 3.44 6.75 21.39
CA PHE A 218 2.16 7.08 20.78
C PHE A 218 1.04 6.44 21.60
N ASP A 219 0.15 7.25 22.17
CA ASP A 219 -1.03 6.75 22.91
C ASP A 219 -2.01 6.00 22.01
N LYS A 220 -2.03 6.38 20.72
CA LYS A 220 -2.70 5.64 19.66
C LYS A 220 -1.69 5.34 18.57
N LEU A 221 -1.62 4.06 18.21
CA LEU A 221 -0.70 3.58 17.21
C LEU A 221 -0.83 4.41 15.90
N PRO A 222 0.28 4.94 15.39
CA PRO A 222 0.25 5.75 14.18
C PRO A 222 -0.01 4.90 12.93
N PHE A 223 -0.63 5.49 11.92
CA PHE A 223 -0.46 4.98 10.56
C PHE A 223 0.88 5.44 10.00
N ILE A 224 1.47 4.61 9.17
CA ILE A 224 2.72 4.88 8.47
C ILE A 224 2.37 4.92 6.99
N THR A 225 2.90 5.90 6.28
CA THR A 225 2.75 6.02 4.83
C THR A 225 4.01 6.63 4.23
N THR A 226 4.13 6.56 2.91
CA THR A 226 5.20 7.19 2.14
C THR A 226 4.61 8.19 1.15
N GLY A 227 5.36 9.24 0.84
CA GLY A 227 4.99 10.20 -0.19
C GLY A 227 6.23 10.76 -0.87
N ARG A 228 6.15 11.01 -2.18
CA ARG A 228 7.23 11.64 -2.95
C ARG A 228 6.97 13.13 -3.10
N VAL A 229 7.63 13.95 -2.29
CA VAL A 229 7.52 15.42 -2.36
C VAL A 229 8.72 15.97 -3.11
N GLY A 230 8.48 16.69 -4.22
CA GLY A 230 9.57 17.19 -5.07
C GLY A 230 10.49 16.06 -5.59
N GLY A 231 9.95 14.87 -5.83
CA GLY A 231 10.69 13.67 -6.26
C GLY A 231 11.40 12.90 -5.14
N LYS A 232 11.55 13.48 -3.94
CA LYS A 232 12.16 12.81 -2.79
C LYS A 232 11.13 11.95 -2.07
N LEU A 233 11.44 10.66 -1.89
CA LEU A 233 10.65 9.76 -1.06
C LEU A 233 10.81 10.14 0.42
N ASN A 234 9.68 10.34 1.10
CA ASN A 234 9.61 10.64 2.53
C ASN A 234 8.70 9.64 3.23
N VAL A 235 9.00 9.39 4.50
CA VAL A 235 8.20 8.54 5.39
C VAL A 235 7.43 9.44 6.35
N TYR A 236 6.14 9.15 6.52
CA TYR A 236 5.27 9.89 7.42
C TYR A 236 4.58 8.97 8.42
N PHE A 237 4.50 9.45 9.65
CA PHE A 237 3.71 8.88 10.73
C PHE A 237 2.52 9.81 10.97
N HIS A 238 1.31 9.27 11.03
CA HIS A 238 0.11 10.04 11.34
C HIS A 238 -0.60 9.43 12.54
N SER A 239 -1.06 10.27 13.46
CA SER A 239 -1.89 9.87 14.57
C SER A 239 -2.64 11.08 15.10
N GLU A 240 -3.90 10.89 15.47
CA GLU A 240 -4.73 11.92 16.09
C GLU A 240 -4.82 13.23 15.28
N GLY A 241 -4.84 13.10 13.94
CA GLY A 241 -4.90 14.22 13.00
C GLY A 241 -3.63 15.03 12.82
N ASN A 242 -2.53 14.63 13.46
CA ASN A 242 -1.20 15.21 13.24
C ASN A 242 -0.38 14.32 12.30
N LEU A 243 0.63 14.89 11.66
CA LEU A 243 1.54 14.22 10.75
C LEU A 243 2.99 14.58 11.07
N TRP A 244 3.84 13.56 11.16
CA TRP A 244 5.27 13.69 11.40
C TRP A 244 6.06 13.06 10.26
N GLN A 245 7.03 13.80 9.74
CA GLN A 245 8.02 13.26 8.82
C GLN A 245 9.14 12.57 9.61
N TYR A 246 9.48 11.34 9.22
CA TYR A 246 10.59 10.59 9.79
C TYR A 246 11.86 10.78 8.95
N ASP A 247 12.94 11.18 9.61
CA ASP A 247 14.29 11.17 9.06
C ASP A 247 15.02 9.91 9.57
N ASP A 248 15.26 8.96 8.66
CA ASP A 248 15.91 7.69 8.99
C ASP A 248 17.40 7.86 9.33
N ALA A 249 18.08 8.82 8.70
CA ALA A 249 19.50 9.07 8.95
C ALA A 249 19.73 9.67 10.33
N GLN A 250 18.84 10.58 10.75
CA GLN A 250 18.91 11.23 12.06
C GLN A 250 18.15 10.46 13.15
N GLY A 251 17.21 9.59 12.77
CA GLY A 251 16.30 8.91 13.69
C GLY A 251 15.34 9.88 14.39
N THR A 252 14.85 10.90 13.70
CA THR A 252 14.00 11.95 14.26
C THR A 252 12.60 12.00 13.62
N LEU A 253 11.62 12.44 14.40
CA LEU A 253 10.27 12.78 13.93
C LEU A 253 10.07 14.28 14.00
N THR A 254 9.71 14.90 12.88
CA THR A 254 9.43 16.33 12.78
C THR A 254 7.97 16.57 12.45
N CYS A 255 7.27 17.39 13.23
CA CYS A 255 5.87 17.73 12.95
C CYS A 255 5.77 18.56 11.66
N VAL A 256 4.98 18.11 10.69
CA VAL A 256 4.80 18.78 9.39
C VAL A 256 3.37 19.27 9.16
N LEU A 257 2.41 18.70 9.87
CA LEU A 257 1.00 19.11 9.90
C LEU A 257 0.43 18.85 11.30
N SER A 258 -0.28 19.83 11.84
CA SER A 258 -0.95 19.77 13.13
C SER A 258 -2.46 19.94 12.98
N THR A 259 -3.23 19.46 13.96
CA THR A 259 -4.68 19.74 14.02
C THR A 259 -4.99 21.23 14.02
N ALA A 260 -4.10 22.06 14.58
CA ALA A 260 -4.26 23.52 14.62
C ALA A 260 -4.21 24.19 13.22
N ASP A 261 -3.63 23.50 12.22
CA ASP A 261 -3.53 24.04 10.86
C ASP A 261 -4.88 24.05 10.13
N TYR A 262 -5.79 23.14 10.49
CA TYR A 262 -7.04 22.93 9.74
C TYR A 262 -8.31 22.87 10.60
N LEU A 263 -8.25 22.45 11.88
CA LEU A 263 -9.45 22.46 12.72
C LEU A 263 -9.85 23.89 13.07
N GLY A 264 -11.16 24.14 13.10
CA GLY A 264 -11.72 25.47 13.40
C GLY A 264 -11.73 26.45 12.22
N LYS A 265 -11.27 26.05 11.03
CA LYS A 265 -11.36 26.86 9.82
C LYS A 265 -12.81 26.88 9.29
N PRO A 266 -13.43 28.05 9.03
CA PRO A 266 -14.80 28.15 8.54
C PRO A 266 -15.08 27.38 7.25
N GLU A 267 -14.09 27.29 6.35
CA GLU A 267 -14.18 26.65 5.03
C GLU A 267 -14.38 25.13 5.13
N ILE A 268 -13.89 24.53 6.23
CA ILE A 268 -14.05 23.10 6.55
C ILE A 268 -15.35 22.86 7.31
N GLY A 269 -15.81 23.87 8.07
CA GLY A 269 -16.82 23.73 9.10
C GLY A 269 -16.16 23.58 10.47
N THR A 270 -16.77 24.15 11.50
CA THR A 270 -16.16 24.22 12.84
C THR A 270 -16.82 23.26 13.82
N ARG A 271 -18.05 22.80 13.54
CA ARG A 271 -18.83 21.95 14.43
C ARG A 271 -19.65 20.91 13.69
N HIS A 272 -19.97 19.84 14.39
CA HIS A 272 -20.99 18.86 14.05
C HIS A 272 -21.82 18.55 15.30
N ASP A 273 -23.16 18.62 15.19
CA ASP A 273 -24.12 18.46 16.32
C ASP A 273 -23.73 19.29 17.55
N GLY A 274 -23.30 20.53 17.30
CA GLY A 274 -22.87 21.45 18.36
C GLY A 274 -21.50 21.13 18.99
N LYS A 275 -20.79 20.07 18.59
CA LYS A 275 -19.44 19.72 19.06
C LYS A 275 -18.36 20.10 18.04
N PRO A 276 -17.12 20.42 18.45
CA PRO A 276 -16.01 20.62 17.50
C PRO A 276 -15.80 19.40 16.61
N LEU A 277 -15.34 19.64 15.36
CA LEU A 277 -14.95 18.53 14.49
C LEU A 277 -13.81 17.72 15.12
N PRO A 278 -13.85 16.38 15.06
CA PRO A 278 -12.74 15.54 15.48
C PRO A 278 -11.54 15.68 14.52
N PRO A 279 -10.33 15.27 14.94
CA PRO A 279 -9.18 15.19 14.05
C PRO A 279 -9.41 14.26 12.85
N ALA A 280 -8.67 14.45 11.76
CA ALA A 280 -8.80 13.63 10.56
C ALA A 280 -8.21 12.23 10.80
N GLU A 281 -8.85 11.21 10.23
CA GLU A 281 -8.48 9.79 10.40
C GLU A 281 -7.56 9.27 9.30
N LYS A 282 -7.54 9.95 8.16
CA LYS A 282 -6.70 9.62 7.01
C LYS A 282 -6.00 10.89 6.54
N ILE A 283 -4.70 10.80 6.30
CA ILE A 283 -3.88 11.90 5.80
C ILE A 283 -2.98 11.35 4.71
N VAL A 284 -2.99 11.98 3.54
CA VAL A 284 -2.07 11.70 2.44
C VAL A 284 -1.34 12.98 2.05
N VAL A 285 -0.05 12.85 1.73
CA VAL A 285 0.80 13.95 1.26
C VAL A 285 0.93 13.87 -0.25
N THR A 286 0.61 14.95 -0.96
CA THR A 286 0.74 15.03 -2.41
C THR A 286 2.14 15.45 -2.86
N PRO A 287 2.51 15.24 -4.14
CA PRO A 287 3.84 15.57 -4.63
C PRO A 287 4.27 17.04 -4.54
N ASP A 288 3.31 17.96 -4.48
CA ASP A 288 3.51 19.40 -4.24
C ASP A 288 3.69 19.75 -2.76
N GLY A 289 3.64 18.76 -1.86
CA GLY A 289 3.73 18.93 -0.40
C GLY A 289 2.41 19.34 0.26
N SER A 290 1.30 19.44 -0.48
CA SER A 290 -0.02 19.65 0.09
C SER A 290 -0.52 18.37 0.80
N PHE A 291 -1.61 18.50 1.55
CA PHE A 291 -2.19 17.42 2.34
C PHE A 291 -3.66 17.21 1.97
N TYR A 292 -4.08 15.96 1.85
CA TYR A 292 -5.49 15.59 1.80
C TYR A 292 -5.87 14.85 3.07
N LEU A 293 -6.91 15.34 3.73
CA LEU A 293 -7.41 14.84 5.01
C LEU A 293 -8.76 14.19 4.78
N GLY A 294 -9.06 13.10 5.50
CA GLY A 294 -10.35 12.43 5.43
C GLY A 294 -10.90 11.99 6.77
N TRP A 295 -12.23 12.00 6.86
CA TRP A 295 -13.02 11.42 7.94
C TRP A 295 -13.79 10.22 7.38
N TYR A 296 -13.62 9.03 7.97
CA TYR A 296 -14.25 7.81 7.49
C TYR A 296 -15.76 7.83 7.73
N GLN A 297 -16.49 6.95 7.05
CA GLN A 297 -17.93 6.84 7.20
C GLN A 297 -18.33 6.49 8.63
N GLY A 298 -19.17 7.34 9.22
CA GLY A 298 -19.55 7.28 10.63
C GLY A 298 -18.97 8.43 11.47
N ASN A 299 -17.86 9.03 11.02
CA ASN A 299 -17.24 10.17 11.67
C ASN A 299 -17.55 11.46 10.93
N TYR A 300 -17.75 12.55 11.69
CA TYR A 300 -18.18 13.82 11.12
C TYR A 300 -17.01 14.78 10.85
N PRO A 301 -17.06 15.58 9.76
CA PRO A 301 -18.15 15.65 8.80
C PRO A 301 -18.15 14.42 7.87
N LYS A 302 -19.30 13.72 7.79
CA LYS A 302 -19.42 12.39 7.14
C LYS A 302 -18.80 12.41 5.75
N GLY A 303 -17.86 11.47 5.52
CA GLY A 303 -17.21 11.26 4.23
C GLY A 303 -16.70 12.55 3.59
N THR A 304 -16.08 13.43 4.39
CA THR A 304 -15.50 14.67 3.89
C THR A 304 -14.03 14.50 3.60
N VAL A 305 -13.59 15.07 2.48
CA VAL A 305 -12.18 15.21 2.13
C VAL A 305 -11.83 16.70 2.09
N VAL A 306 -10.75 17.05 2.78
CA VAL A 306 -10.22 18.42 2.87
C VAL A 306 -8.84 18.46 2.23
N LYS A 307 -8.55 19.53 1.48
CA LYS A 307 -7.18 19.86 1.08
C LYS A 307 -6.61 20.93 2.01
N VAL A 308 -5.35 20.78 2.41
CA VAL A 308 -4.53 21.79 3.09
C VAL A 308 -3.31 22.08 2.22
N THR A 309 -2.98 23.35 1.99
CA THR A 309 -1.79 23.71 1.20
C THR A 309 -0.49 23.33 1.91
N ALA A 310 0.59 23.15 1.16
CA ALA A 310 1.92 22.84 1.70
C ALA A 310 2.41 23.86 2.74
N ASP A 311 2.06 25.14 2.58
CA ASP A 311 2.38 26.22 3.53
C ASP A 311 1.40 26.32 4.71
N ARG A 312 0.36 25.47 4.73
CA ARG A 312 -0.72 25.39 5.73
C ARG A 312 -1.57 26.66 5.86
N LYS A 313 -1.45 27.62 4.94
CA LYS A 313 -2.20 28.88 5.00
C LYS A 313 -3.66 28.73 4.57
N LYS A 314 -3.98 27.73 3.77
CA LYS A 314 -5.34 27.49 3.25
C LYS A 314 -5.76 26.05 3.49
N ALA A 315 -7.03 25.88 3.86
CA ALA A 315 -7.65 24.59 3.93
C ALA A 315 -9.13 24.68 3.51
N TRP A 316 -9.62 23.72 2.71
CA TRP A 316 -11.01 23.73 2.22
C TRP A 316 -11.50 22.33 1.87
N ARG A 317 -12.82 22.15 1.85
CA ARG A 317 -13.45 20.90 1.40
C ARG A 317 -13.28 20.73 -0.10
N VAL A 318 -12.82 19.56 -0.52
CA VAL A 318 -12.73 19.17 -1.94
C VAL A 318 -13.78 18.13 -2.33
N ALA A 319 -14.23 17.32 -1.37
CA ALA A 319 -15.32 16.38 -1.56
C ALA A 319 -16.11 16.25 -0.25
N GLN A 320 -17.41 16.00 -0.35
CA GLN A 320 -18.26 15.80 0.82
C GLN A 320 -19.36 14.80 0.50
N ASP A 321 -19.53 13.82 1.39
CA ASP A 321 -20.67 12.91 1.30
C ASP A 321 -21.97 13.69 1.47
N ALA A 322 -22.78 13.70 0.41
CA ALA A 322 -24.08 14.33 0.42
C ALA A 322 -25.09 13.62 1.34
N GLY A 323 -24.77 12.39 1.82
CA GLY A 323 -25.59 11.67 2.80
C GLY A 323 -26.97 11.23 2.29
N ASP A 324 -27.19 11.34 0.98
CA ASP A 324 -28.44 11.00 0.30
C ASP A 324 -28.14 9.95 -0.76
N VAL A 325 -28.70 8.75 -0.57
CA VAL A 325 -28.59 7.63 -1.51
C VAL A 325 -29.07 8.02 -2.93
N ASN A 326 -29.97 9.00 -3.03
CA ASN A 326 -30.52 9.47 -4.31
C ASN A 326 -29.64 10.53 -5.00
N LYS A 327 -28.46 10.83 -4.47
CA LYS A 327 -27.44 11.62 -5.17
C LYS A 327 -26.60 10.75 -6.09
N ARG A 328 -25.87 11.39 -7.01
CA ARG A 328 -25.04 10.66 -7.97
C ARG A 328 -23.91 9.94 -7.22
N TRP A 329 -23.47 8.81 -7.74
CA TRP A 329 -22.25 8.20 -7.21
C TRP A 329 -21.03 9.06 -7.49
N ASP A 330 -20.97 9.62 -8.69
CA ASP A 330 -19.86 10.43 -9.19
C ASP A 330 -20.35 11.78 -9.76
N GLY A 331 -19.43 12.70 -10.04
CA GLY A 331 -19.75 14.05 -10.55
C GLY A 331 -19.05 15.15 -9.76
N ASP A 332 -19.69 16.32 -9.65
CA ASP A 332 -19.18 17.43 -8.82
C ASP A 332 -18.97 16.96 -7.37
N ALA A 333 -17.72 16.97 -6.93
CA ALA A 333 -17.28 16.37 -5.68
C ALA A 333 -17.95 16.97 -4.43
N LEU A 334 -18.40 18.23 -4.51
CA LEU A 334 -19.06 18.91 -3.38
C LEU A 334 -20.58 18.83 -3.42
N ARG A 335 -21.19 18.53 -4.58
CA ARG A 335 -22.64 18.70 -4.79
C ARG A 335 -23.36 17.45 -5.26
N GLN A 336 -22.68 16.60 -6.04
CA GLN A 336 -23.30 15.52 -6.78
C GLN A 336 -22.82 14.15 -6.31
N ALA A 337 -21.55 14.00 -5.92
CA ALA A 337 -20.97 12.72 -5.54
C ALA A 337 -21.33 12.31 -4.11
N ALA A 338 -21.69 11.03 -3.93
CA ALA A 338 -22.09 10.45 -2.66
C ALA A 338 -21.10 9.37 -2.19
N PHE A 339 -21.12 9.08 -0.88
CA PHE A 339 -20.39 8.00 -0.21
C PHE A 339 -18.86 8.07 -0.38
N PHE A 340 -18.13 8.54 0.63
CA PHE A 340 -16.66 8.51 0.62
C PHE A 340 -16.08 7.76 1.82
N GLY A 341 -15.09 6.89 1.57
CA GLY A 341 -14.24 6.29 2.61
C GLY A 341 -13.02 7.13 2.96
N GLY A 342 -12.87 8.32 2.36
CA GLY A 342 -11.68 9.18 2.49
C GLY A 342 -10.55 8.79 1.53
N PRO A 343 -9.41 9.51 1.59
CA PRO A 343 -8.26 9.23 0.76
C PRO A 343 -7.59 7.90 1.14
N LEU A 344 -7.11 7.17 0.14
CA LEU A 344 -6.41 5.91 0.33
C LEU A 344 -5.00 6.15 0.92
N LEU A 345 -4.66 5.53 2.06
CA LEU A 345 -3.31 5.67 2.65
C LEU A 345 -2.23 4.86 1.91
N ALA A 346 -2.63 3.83 1.16
CA ALA A 346 -1.75 2.94 0.40
C ALA A 346 -1.52 3.48 -1.03
N GLY A 347 -0.84 4.63 -1.11
CA GLY A 347 -0.47 5.28 -2.38
C GLY A 347 -1.57 6.14 -3.02
N GLY A 348 -2.51 6.65 -2.23
CA GLY A 348 -3.70 7.38 -2.70
C GLY A 348 -3.48 8.74 -3.36
N THR A 349 -2.26 9.07 -3.77
CA THR A 349 -1.96 10.28 -4.55
C THR A 349 -0.96 9.96 -5.64
N TRP A 350 -1.32 10.29 -6.88
CA TRP A 350 -0.49 10.04 -8.06
C TRP A 350 0.16 11.32 -8.59
N ALA A 351 -0.63 12.38 -8.63
CA ALA A 351 -0.25 13.73 -9.03
C ALA A 351 -0.77 14.71 -7.96
N PRO A 352 -0.31 15.98 -7.95
CA PRO A 352 -0.70 16.99 -6.95
C PRO A 352 -2.22 17.23 -6.79
N ASP A 353 -2.98 16.87 -7.82
CA ASP A 353 -4.40 17.12 -7.99
C ASP A 353 -5.25 15.83 -8.10
N ILE A 354 -4.60 14.67 -8.11
CA ILE A 354 -5.27 13.36 -8.22
C ILE A 354 -5.21 12.64 -6.90
N VAL A 355 -6.39 12.40 -6.32
CA VAL A 355 -6.53 11.69 -5.04
C VAL A 355 -7.46 10.51 -5.20
N PHE A 356 -7.03 9.33 -4.79
CA PHE A 356 -7.88 8.14 -4.83
C PHE A 356 -8.70 8.01 -3.55
N PHE A 357 -9.97 7.65 -3.72
CA PHE A 357 -10.93 7.50 -2.63
C PHE A 357 -11.35 6.04 -2.47
N GLY A 358 -11.46 5.60 -1.22
CA GLY A 358 -12.19 4.38 -0.87
C GLY A 358 -13.71 4.57 -1.08
N ALA A 359 -14.40 3.49 -1.45
CA ALA A 359 -15.85 3.38 -1.31
C ALA A 359 -16.20 2.60 -0.04
N VAL A 360 -17.46 2.62 0.39
CA VAL A 360 -17.95 1.93 1.62
C VAL A 360 -17.52 0.46 1.68
N ASP A 361 -17.48 -0.19 0.51
CA ASP A 361 -17.13 -1.60 0.37
C ASP A 361 -15.71 -1.81 -0.18
N ASP A 362 -14.93 -0.74 -0.32
CA ASP A 362 -13.66 -0.67 -1.05
C ASP A 362 -13.72 -1.25 -2.47
N ALA A 363 -14.92 -1.33 -3.05
CA ALA A 363 -15.17 -2.23 -4.17
C ALA A 363 -14.89 -1.65 -5.57
N PRO A 364 -15.17 -0.35 -5.84
CA PRO A 364 -14.63 0.35 -7.00
C PRO A 364 -13.49 1.30 -6.64
N LEU A 365 -12.48 1.41 -7.52
CA LEU A 365 -11.45 2.44 -7.45
C LEU A 365 -12.01 3.78 -7.97
N ARG A 366 -12.07 4.80 -7.12
CA ARG A 366 -12.49 6.16 -7.47
C ARG A 366 -11.35 7.15 -7.30
N ARG A 367 -11.39 8.22 -8.08
CA ARG A 367 -10.49 9.36 -7.93
C ARG A 367 -11.24 10.68 -7.90
N PHE A 368 -10.64 11.66 -7.24
CA PHE A 368 -10.90 13.08 -7.43
C PHE A 368 -9.85 13.67 -8.37
N LYS A 369 -10.31 14.38 -9.41
CA LYS A 369 -9.50 15.17 -10.34
C LYS A 369 -10.34 16.35 -10.84
N ASP A 370 -9.77 17.55 -10.85
CA ASP A 370 -10.41 18.78 -11.36
C ASP A 370 -11.81 19.07 -10.80
N GLY A 371 -12.01 18.84 -9.49
CA GLY A 371 -13.32 19.07 -8.85
C GLY A 371 -14.35 17.97 -9.12
N ARG A 372 -13.96 16.89 -9.80
CA ARG A 372 -14.84 15.81 -10.22
C ARG A 372 -14.41 14.48 -9.63
N VAL A 373 -15.38 13.69 -9.20
CA VAL A 373 -15.18 12.31 -8.78
C VAL A 373 -15.54 11.40 -9.94
N SER A 374 -14.72 10.40 -10.23
CA SER A 374 -15.00 9.38 -11.24
C SER A 374 -14.45 8.01 -10.86
N THR A 375 -15.02 6.97 -11.46
CA THR A 375 -14.72 5.55 -11.20
C THR A 375 -13.95 4.94 -12.38
N LEU A 376 -12.92 4.14 -12.09
CA LEU A 376 -12.22 3.36 -13.10
C LEU A 376 -13.11 2.23 -13.64
N CYS A 377 -13.20 2.11 -14.97
CA CYS A 377 -13.95 1.07 -15.66
C CYS A 377 -13.03 -0.01 -16.25
N LYS A 378 -13.60 -1.18 -16.57
CA LYS A 378 -12.88 -2.34 -17.12
C LYS A 378 -12.24 -2.10 -18.49
N ASP A 379 -12.68 -1.09 -19.22
CA ASP A 379 -12.08 -0.65 -20.49
C ASP A 379 -10.97 0.40 -20.30
N GLY A 380 -10.60 0.71 -19.06
CA GLY A 380 -9.53 1.66 -18.73
C GLY A 380 -9.96 3.13 -18.74
N GLU A 381 -11.25 3.41 -18.93
CA GLU A 381 -11.79 4.76 -18.88
C GLU A 381 -12.21 5.16 -17.45
N TRP A 382 -12.11 6.45 -17.16
CA TRP A 382 -12.66 7.05 -15.95
C TRP A 382 -14.05 7.60 -16.25
N ARG A 383 -15.08 7.11 -15.57
CA ARG A 383 -16.46 7.53 -15.83
C ARG A 383 -17.16 8.02 -14.60
N GLU A 384 -18.10 8.93 -14.83
CA GLU A 384 -19.05 9.34 -13.81
C GLU A 384 -20.30 8.48 -13.88
N PHE A 385 -20.55 7.75 -12.80
CA PHE A 385 -21.75 6.94 -12.66
C PHE A 385 -22.93 7.75 -12.10
N PRO A 386 -24.16 7.50 -12.59
CA PRO A 386 -25.36 8.20 -12.13
C PRO A 386 -25.77 7.77 -10.71
N THR A 387 -26.90 8.31 -10.26
CA THR A 387 -27.50 8.04 -8.95
C THR A 387 -27.85 6.57 -8.76
N LYS A 388 -27.53 6.01 -7.60
CA LYS A 388 -28.11 4.75 -7.13
C LYS A 388 -29.55 5.03 -6.70
N GLN A 389 -30.56 4.57 -7.43
CA GLN A 389 -31.90 4.56 -6.85
C GLN A 389 -31.94 3.62 -5.62
N ALA A 390 -32.59 4.07 -4.54
CA ALA A 390 -32.99 3.17 -3.48
C ALA A 390 -33.86 2.03 -4.06
N SER A 391 -33.72 0.82 -3.50
CA SER A 391 -34.46 -0.41 -3.83
C SER A 391 -35.74 -0.20 -4.67
N GLY A 392 -35.66 -0.27 -6.01
CA GLY A 392 -36.88 -0.18 -6.83
C GLY A 392 -36.80 0.15 -8.34
N GLY A 393 -35.81 0.88 -8.87
CA GLY A 393 -35.56 0.94 -10.34
C GLY A 393 -35.70 2.31 -11.08
N GLY A 394 -34.56 2.78 -11.65
CA GLY A 394 -34.40 3.80 -12.72
C GLY A 394 -33.47 5.00 -12.40
N GLU A 395 -32.24 5.22 -12.88
CA GLU A 395 -31.48 4.83 -14.08
C GLU A 395 -30.08 4.29 -13.69
N LEU A 396 -29.57 3.38 -14.54
CA LEU A 396 -28.27 2.71 -14.53
C LEU A 396 -27.67 2.39 -13.15
N THR A 397 -28.13 1.29 -12.54
CA THR A 397 -27.22 0.53 -11.67
C THR A 397 -26.01 0.10 -12.51
N TRP A 398 -24.84 -0.07 -11.91
CA TRP A 398 -23.65 -0.60 -12.61
C TRP A 398 -23.93 -1.93 -13.37
N GLN A 399 -25.00 -2.64 -13.01
CA GLN A 399 -25.50 -3.87 -13.66
C GLN A 399 -26.10 -3.62 -15.04
N ALA A 400 -26.54 -2.40 -15.34
CA ALA A 400 -27.08 -2.00 -16.63
C ALA A 400 -26.00 -1.39 -17.55
N CYS A 401 -24.77 -1.23 -17.06
CA CYS A 401 -23.64 -0.86 -17.91
C CYS A 401 -23.27 -2.05 -18.81
N PRO A 402 -22.86 -1.80 -20.07
CA PRO A 402 -22.22 -2.84 -20.87
C PRO A 402 -21.10 -3.53 -20.07
N PRO A 403 -20.99 -4.87 -20.08
CA PRO A 403 -20.06 -5.59 -19.21
C PRO A 403 -18.59 -5.17 -19.32
N ASP A 404 -18.18 -4.67 -20.48
CA ASP A 404 -16.86 -4.12 -20.80
C ASP A 404 -16.63 -2.70 -20.25
N LYS A 405 -17.71 -1.95 -19.98
CA LYS A 405 -17.69 -0.58 -19.45
C LYS A 405 -18.08 -0.48 -17.98
N ALA A 406 -18.42 -1.60 -17.36
CA ALA A 406 -18.73 -1.67 -15.94
C ALA A 406 -17.50 -1.24 -15.09
N PRO A 407 -17.70 -0.80 -13.83
CA PRO A 407 -16.61 -0.51 -12.93
C PRO A 407 -15.61 -1.66 -12.82
N ALA A 408 -14.33 -1.35 -12.65
CA ALA A 408 -13.33 -2.31 -12.24
C ALA A 408 -13.60 -2.70 -10.78
N TRP A 409 -14.30 -3.83 -10.58
CA TRP A 409 -14.68 -4.32 -9.25
C TRP A 409 -13.55 -5.13 -8.60
N GLY A 410 -13.25 -4.80 -7.36
CA GLY A 410 -12.27 -5.49 -6.52
C GLY A 410 -12.23 -4.90 -5.13
N ARG A 411 -12.16 -5.75 -4.10
CA ARG A 411 -11.92 -5.26 -2.74
C ARG A 411 -10.42 -5.11 -2.54
N GLY A 412 -10.01 -4.07 -1.81
CA GLY A 412 -8.63 -3.85 -1.41
C GLY A 412 -7.74 -3.49 -2.60
N TRP A 413 -7.35 -2.22 -2.67
CA TRP A 413 -6.46 -1.71 -3.71
C TRP A 413 -5.22 -1.12 -3.06
N VAL A 414 -4.05 -1.39 -3.65
CA VAL A 414 -2.82 -0.67 -3.34
C VAL A 414 -2.18 -0.19 -4.62
N MET A 415 -1.91 1.11 -4.68
CA MET A 415 -1.36 1.76 -5.86
C MET A 415 0.14 1.42 -6.00
N ALA A 416 0.62 1.35 -7.24
CA ALA A 416 2.00 1.02 -7.54
C ALA A 416 2.52 1.77 -8.77
N ASP A 417 3.76 2.23 -8.68
CA ASP A 417 4.36 3.14 -9.66
C ASP A 417 5.00 2.41 -10.88
N PRO A 418 4.86 2.94 -12.12
CA PRO A 418 3.84 3.85 -12.62
C PRO A 418 2.70 3.10 -13.34
N GLY A 419 1.45 3.50 -13.11
CA GLY A 419 0.27 3.09 -13.87
C GLY A 419 -0.32 1.75 -13.45
N TYR A 420 -0.04 1.26 -12.24
CA TYR A 420 -0.55 -0.02 -11.77
C TYR A 420 -1.23 0.11 -10.41
N PHE A 421 -2.11 -0.85 -10.12
CA PHE A 421 -2.50 -1.14 -8.75
C PHE A 421 -2.58 -2.65 -8.55
N TYR A 422 -2.57 -3.07 -7.30
CA TYR A 422 -2.78 -4.46 -6.88
C TYR A 422 -4.18 -4.57 -6.30
N GLN A 423 -4.97 -5.49 -6.85
CA GLN A 423 -6.27 -5.90 -6.35
C GLN A 423 -6.10 -7.09 -5.42
N LEU A 424 -6.57 -6.95 -4.18
CA LEU A 424 -6.42 -7.93 -3.11
C LEU A 424 -7.76 -8.62 -2.87
N TYR A 425 -8.11 -9.58 -3.73
CA TYR A 425 -9.40 -10.23 -3.63
C TYR A 425 -9.39 -11.30 -2.52
N SER A 426 -10.24 -11.12 -1.52
CA SER A 426 -10.57 -12.13 -0.52
C SER A 426 -12.08 -12.35 -0.48
N MET A 427 -12.52 -13.55 -0.87
CA MET A 427 -13.90 -13.99 -0.68
C MET A 427 -14.04 -14.57 0.71
N GLY A 428 -14.41 -13.72 1.68
CA GLY A 428 -15.11 -14.14 2.89
C GLY A 428 -14.62 -15.41 3.60
N GLY A 429 -13.30 -15.63 3.70
CA GLY A 429 -12.72 -16.64 4.60
C GLY A 429 -11.86 -17.76 4.00
N GLY A 430 -11.26 -17.63 2.81
CA GLY A 430 -10.23 -18.61 2.41
C GLY A 430 -9.54 -18.42 1.05
N ASP A 431 -10.19 -17.79 0.09
CA ASP A 431 -9.67 -17.70 -1.27
C ASP A 431 -8.89 -16.40 -1.49
N ALA A 432 -7.61 -16.51 -1.83
CA ALA A 432 -6.67 -15.41 -2.02
C ALA A 432 -6.12 -15.34 -3.44
N TRP A 433 -6.46 -14.26 -4.16
CA TRP A 433 -5.75 -13.86 -5.38
C TRP A 433 -5.28 -12.43 -5.27
N VAL A 434 -4.06 -12.20 -5.76
CA VAL A 434 -3.58 -10.86 -6.06
C VAL A 434 -3.54 -10.70 -7.56
N TRP A 435 -4.25 -9.68 -8.07
CA TRP A 435 -4.14 -9.25 -9.45
C TRP A 435 -3.35 -7.96 -9.52
N ARG A 436 -2.37 -7.92 -10.42
CA ARG A 436 -1.72 -6.66 -10.82
C ARG A 436 -2.45 -6.15 -12.06
N VAL A 437 -2.97 -4.93 -11.97
CA VAL A 437 -3.88 -4.37 -12.98
C VAL A 437 -3.24 -3.14 -13.60
N GLY A 438 -3.05 -3.16 -14.92
CA GLY A 438 -2.53 -2.03 -15.69
C GLY A 438 -1.94 -2.39 -17.05
N PRO A 439 -1.29 -1.45 -17.74
CA PRO A 439 -1.10 -0.06 -17.33
C PRO A 439 -2.41 0.74 -17.34
N ILE A 440 -2.49 1.79 -16.51
CA ILE A 440 -3.63 2.71 -16.39
C ILE A 440 -3.11 4.13 -16.48
N ASP A 441 -3.77 4.98 -17.27
CA ASP A 441 -3.58 6.42 -17.21
C ASP A 441 -4.46 7.00 -16.09
N PHE A 442 -3.86 7.23 -14.93
CA PHE A 442 -4.51 7.86 -13.79
C PHE A 442 -4.84 9.33 -14.01
N GLY A 443 -4.24 10.00 -15.00
CA GLY A 443 -4.45 11.40 -15.36
C GLY A 443 -5.43 11.62 -16.51
N LYS A 444 -5.85 10.55 -17.19
CA LYS A 444 -6.83 10.60 -18.29
C LYS A 444 -8.08 11.39 -17.92
N GLU A 445 -8.73 12.10 -18.83
CA GLU A 445 -9.95 12.85 -18.50
C GLU A 445 -11.14 11.95 -18.10
N SER A 446 -12.04 12.50 -17.27
CA SER A 446 -13.28 11.80 -16.89
C SER A 446 -14.34 11.95 -17.98
N ILE A 447 -14.98 10.85 -18.35
CA ILE A 447 -16.13 10.82 -19.26
C ILE A 447 -17.41 10.99 -18.43
N GLN A 448 -18.16 12.06 -18.71
CA GLN A 448 -19.30 12.48 -17.89
C GLN A 448 -20.55 11.60 -18.01
N LYS A 449 -20.62 10.71 -19.00
CA LYS A 449 -21.76 9.79 -19.19
C LYS A 449 -21.31 8.47 -19.83
N LEU A 450 -21.88 7.37 -19.36
CA LEU A 450 -22.00 6.16 -20.17
C LEU A 450 -22.99 6.46 -21.32
N PRO A 451 -22.73 5.99 -22.56
CA PRO A 451 -23.69 6.10 -23.65
C PRO A 451 -25.01 5.42 -23.32
#